data_AF-A0A2P4XL40-F1
#
_entry.id   AF-A0A2P4XL40-F1
#
_cell.length_a   1.000
_cell.length_b   1.000
_cell.length_c   1.000
_cell.angle_alpha   90.00
_cell.angle_beta   90.00
_cell.angle_gamma   90.00
#
_symmetry.space_group_name_H-M   'P 1'
#
loop_
_entity.id
_entity.type
_entity.pdbx_description
1 polymer ?
#
loop_
_entity_poly.entity_id
_entity_poly.type
_entity_poly.pdbx_seq_one_letter_code
_entity_poly.pdbx_strand_id
1 'polypeptide(L)'
;MAEQEDVVDGGETWDDWVDDGSSSSFDCVFCASKFPTEEPLHAHLQESHDFSLRHEISSRKLDTYGTIQLVNYLRWNTLDGVAADQVKQTLAAEGNAAFQKDEFLKPVVADDPLLYCLDCDDSDSDDDDIPAHEEQKSEKVVPPTAGDDVADLIAKLQLENQELKQQMTKYSKLVRDFVVDGENAAPVEDAADNDTYYFDSYSQVGIHREMITDRIRTDGYRNAILNNPEVFKGKVVLDVGCGTGILSMFAAQAGAAKVIGIDRSEMGDVAREIVAANGFSDVITILRGKVEDMELPVDKVDIIVSEWMGYCL
;
A
#
# COMPACT_ATOMS: atom_id res chain seq x y z
N MET A 1 6.59 54.81 -12.33
CA MET A 1 6.93 54.38 -10.97
C MET A 1 6.47 52.95 -10.86
N ALA A 2 7.43 52.07 -10.60
CA ALA A 2 7.32 50.63 -10.82
C ALA A 2 6.32 49.95 -9.88
N GLU A 3 5.60 48.99 -10.45
CA GLU A 3 4.83 47.95 -9.79
C GLU A 3 5.81 46.96 -9.13
N GLN A 4 5.58 46.60 -7.87
CA GLN A 4 6.28 45.53 -7.18
C GLN A 4 5.44 44.26 -7.33
N GLU A 5 6.00 43.28 -8.04
CA GLU A 5 5.46 41.92 -8.13
C GLU A 5 5.82 41.15 -6.86
N ASP A 6 4.80 40.64 -6.16
CA ASP A 6 4.94 39.74 -5.03
C ASP A 6 5.41 38.36 -5.53
N VAL A 7 6.55 37.92 -5.00
CA VAL A 7 7.10 36.58 -5.20
C VAL A 7 6.23 35.58 -4.43
N VAL A 8 5.53 34.70 -5.15
CA VAL A 8 4.79 33.58 -4.58
C VAL A 8 5.79 32.48 -4.25
N ASP A 9 5.96 32.21 -2.96
CA ASP A 9 6.76 31.11 -2.41
C ASP A 9 6.15 29.76 -2.83
N GLY A 10 6.99 28.89 -3.37
CA GLY A 10 6.60 27.63 -4.00
C GLY A 10 6.10 26.64 -2.96
N GLY A 11 4.94 26.04 -3.23
CA GLY A 11 4.34 25.04 -2.35
C GLY A 11 5.24 23.83 -2.19
N GLU A 12 5.45 23.44 -0.93
CA GLU A 12 6.05 22.17 -0.51
C GLU A 12 5.26 21.02 -1.15
N THR A 13 5.94 20.26 -2.00
CA THR A 13 5.40 19.07 -2.67
C THR A 13 5.77 17.82 -1.89
N TRP A 14 5.04 16.74 -2.12
CA TRP A 14 5.16 15.47 -1.40
C TRP A 14 6.54 14.79 -1.51
N ASP A 15 7.45 15.35 -2.31
CA ASP A 15 8.86 14.93 -2.41
C ASP A 15 9.73 15.33 -1.20
N ASP A 16 9.25 16.21 -0.30
CA ASP A 16 10.04 16.72 0.83
C ASP A 16 10.04 15.80 2.08
N TRP A 17 9.41 14.62 2.00
CA TRP A 17 9.33 13.64 3.11
C TRP A 17 10.25 12.42 2.95
N VAL A 18 11.24 12.48 2.05
CA VAL A 18 12.32 11.49 2.03
C VAL A 18 13.32 11.87 3.13
N ASP A 19 13.35 11.06 4.18
CA ASP A 19 14.32 11.07 5.28
C ASP A 19 15.73 11.48 4.78
N ASP A 20 16.21 12.61 5.29
CA ASP A 20 17.48 13.27 4.99
C ASP A 20 18.69 12.58 5.68
N GLY A 21 18.57 11.28 5.93
CA GLY A 21 19.55 10.44 6.62
C GLY A 21 20.44 9.55 5.75
N SER A 22 20.20 9.42 4.44
CA SER A 22 21.18 8.79 3.53
C SER A 22 21.19 9.49 2.17
N SER A 23 22.35 9.95 1.72
CA SER A 23 22.50 10.29 0.30
C SER A 23 22.42 8.98 -0.48
N SER A 24 21.23 8.58 -0.91
CA SER A 24 21.04 7.39 -1.74
C SER A 24 21.73 7.63 -3.08
N SER A 25 22.95 7.10 -3.21
CA SER A 25 23.71 7.15 -4.46
C SER A 25 23.47 5.87 -5.25
N PHE A 26 23.20 6.01 -6.55
CA PHE A 26 23.12 4.91 -7.48
C PHE A 26 24.53 4.38 -7.79
N ASP A 27 24.85 3.21 -7.26
CA ASP A 27 26.15 2.56 -7.45
C ASP A 27 26.14 1.69 -8.71
N CYS A 28 27.17 1.84 -9.56
CA CYS A 28 27.35 1.00 -10.75
C CYS A 28 27.44 -0.48 -10.40
N VAL A 29 26.78 -1.34 -11.18
CA VAL A 29 26.78 -2.79 -10.95
C VAL A 29 28.10 -3.50 -11.32
N PHE A 30 29.00 -2.82 -12.05
CA PHE A 30 30.27 -3.37 -12.52
C PHE A 30 31.52 -2.68 -11.97
N CYS A 31 31.41 -1.48 -11.39
CA CYS A 31 32.55 -0.73 -10.90
C CYS A 31 32.21 0.17 -9.71
N ALA A 32 33.21 0.87 -9.16
CA ALA A 32 33.06 1.70 -7.97
C ALA A 32 32.44 3.09 -8.22
N SER A 33 31.97 3.39 -9.44
CA SER A 33 31.35 4.67 -9.77
C SER A 33 29.99 4.82 -9.08
N LYS A 34 29.70 6.04 -8.59
CA LYS A 34 28.46 6.39 -7.90
C LYS A 34 27.81 7.58 -8.56
N PHE A 35 26.48 7.59 -8.63
CA PHE A 35 25.70 8.61 -9.32
C PHE A 35 24.57 9.15 -8.43
N PRO A 36 24.20 10.43 -8.56
CA PRO A 36 23.13 11.02 -7.76
C PRO A 36 21.73 10.63 -8.27
N THR A 37 21.60 10.26 -9.55
CA THR A 37 20.33 9.90 -10.19
C THR A 37 20.53 8.71 -11.14
N GLU A 38 19.42 8.13 -11.60
CA GLU A 38 19.38 6.92 -12.44
C GLU A 38 19.93 7.16 -13.87
N GLU A 39 19.60 8.29 -14.49
CA GLU A 39 19.99 8.60 -15.88
C GLU A 39 21.52 8.63 -16.11
N PRO A 40 22.32 9.32 -15.27
CA PRO A 40 23.78 9.27 -15.35
C PRO A 40 24.35 7.87 -15.13
N LEU A 41 23.72 7.05 -14.28
CA LEU A 41 24.13 5.65 -14.10
C LEU A 41 23.93 4.86 -15.41
N HIS A 42 22.77 4.96 -16.06
CA HIS A 42 22.52 4.25 -17.32
C HIS A 42 23.45 4.73 -18.44
N ALA A 43 23.70 6.04 -18.52
CA ALA A 43 24.68 6.58 -19.47
C ALA A 43 26.08 5.99 -19.22
N HIS A 44 26.51 5.90 -17.96
CA HIS A 44 27.78 5.31 -17.58
C HIS A 44 27.87 3.81 -17.92
N LEU A 45 26.82 3.03 -17.66
CA LEU A 45 26.76 1.61 -18.02
C LEU A 45 26.94 1.43 -19.55
N GLN A 46 26.30 2.29 -20.34
CA GLN A 46 26.42 2.25 -21.79
C GLN A 46 27.83 2.65 -22.26
N GLU A 47 28.40 3.73 -21.74
CA GLU A 47 29.69 4.28 -22.21
C GLU A 47 30.91 3.49 -21.71
N SER A 48 30.89 3.07 -20.45
CA SER A 48 32.06 2.47 -19.78
C SER A 48 32.04 0.95 -19.77
N HIS A 49 30.85 0.34 -19.88
CA HIS A 49 30.69 -1.12 -19.78
C HIS A 49 30.06 -1.75 -21.02
N ASP A 50 29.66 -0.96 -22.03
CA ASP A 50 28.93 -1.41 -23.21
C ASP A 50 27.73 -2.30 -22.81
N PHE A 51 26.98 -1.83 -21.81
CA PHE A 51 25.89 -2.57 -21.20
C PHE A 51 24.69 -1.65 -20.97
N SER A 52 23.50 -2.12 -21.33
CA SER A 52 22.25 -1.40 -21.08
C SER A 52 21.33 -2.24 -20.22
N LEU A 53 21.17 -1.84 -18.95
CA LEU A 53 20.31 -2.54 -18.00
C LEU A 53 18.84 -2.51 -18.47
N ARG A 54 18.35 -1.35 -18.91
CA ARG A 54 16.99 -1.20 -19.48
C ARG A 54 16.74 -2.11 -20.69
N HIS A 55 17.74 -2.27 -21.57
CA HIS A 55 17.62 -3.17 -22.71
C HIS A 55 17.57 -4.64 -22.28
N GLU A 56 18.40 -5.06 -21.33
CA GLU A 56 18.37 -6.45 -20.83
C GLU A 56 17.04 -6.78 -20.15
N ILE A 57 16.47 -5.86 -19.36
CA ILE A 57 15.16 -6.03 -18.70
C ILE A 57 14.05 -6.17 -19.74
N SER A 58 13.96 -5.21 -20.67
CA SER A 58 12.91 -5.20 -21.70
C SER A 58 13.01 -6.35 -22.70
N SER A 59 14.22 -6.66 -23.19
CA SER A 59 14.42 -7.74 -24.17
C SER A 59 14.10 -9.14 -23.61
N ARG A 60 14.32 -9.33 -22.31
CA ARG A 60 14.06 -10.59 -21.59
C ARG A 60 12.67 -10.67 -20.96
N LYS A 61 11.90 -9.57 -21.00
CA LYS A 61 10.57 -9.44 -20.36
C LYS A 61 10.61 -9.80 -18.89
N LEU A 62 11.54 -9.21 -18.15
CA LEU A 62 11.66 -9.47 -16.72
C LEU A 62 10.59 -8.71 -15.96
N ASP A 63 9.91 -9.40 -15.05
CA ASP A 63 9.08 -8.81 -14.01
C ASP A 63 9.95 -8.20 -12.90
N THR A 64 9.32 -7.60 -11.89
CA THR A 64 10.02 -6.98 -10.76
C THR A 64 11.01 -7.94 -10.11
N TYR A 65 10.59 -9.18 -9.85
CA TYR A 65 11.43 -10.20 -9.22
C TYR A 65 12.59 -10.64 -10.11
N GLY A 66 12.34 -10.88 -11.40
CA GLY A 66 13.38 -11.21 -12.37
C GLY A 66 14.40 -10.08 -12.52
N THR A 67 13.96 -8.83 -12.40
CA THR A 67 14.85 -7.66 -12.45
C THR A 67 15.71 -7.56 -11.19
N ILE A 68 15.13 -7.75 -10.01
CA ILE A 68 15.87 -7.83 -8.74
C ILE A 68 16.94 -8.92 -8.82
N GLN A 69 16.56 -10.10 -9.31
CA GLN A 69 17.49 -11.21 -9.48
C GLN A 69 18.64 -10.89 -10.46
N LEU A 70 18.35 -10.22 -11.57
CA LEU A 70 19.37 -9.79 -12.52
C LEU A 70 20.34 -8.80 -11.87
N VAL A 71 19.85 -7.75 -11.20
CA VAL A 71 20.69 -6.74 -10.55
C VAL A 71 21.56 -7.38 -9.47
N ASN A 72 20.98 -8.23 -8.61
CA ASN A 72 21.71 -8.96 -7.58
C ASN A 72 22.75 -9.92 -8.17
N TYR A 73 22.44 -10.61 -9.25
CA TYR A 73 23.41 -11.44 -9.96
C TYR A 73 24.60 -10.62 -10.47
N LEU A 74 24.36 -9.46 -11.09
CA LEU A 74 25.44 -8.58 -11.58
C LEU A 74 26.31 -8.11 -10.42
N ARG A 75 25.71 -7.65 -9.32
CA ARG A 75 26.43 -7.20 -8.12
C ARG A 75 27.22 -8.32 -7.45
N TRP A 76 26.62 -9.51 -7.32
CA TRP A 76 27.25 -10.68 -6.71
C TRP A 76 28.55 -11.03 -7.44
N ASN A 77 28.48 -11.15 -8.76
CA ASN A 77 29.64 -11.51 -9.57
C ASN A 77 30.72 -10.43 -9.54
N THR A 78 30.34 -9.15 -9.57
CA THR A 78 31.29 -8.04 -9.46
C THR A 78 31.99 -8.03 -8.10
N LEU A 79 31.26 -8.28 -7.00
CA LEU A 79 31.83 -8.37 -5.64
C LEU A 79 32.71 -9.61 -5.44
N ASP A 80 32.40 -10.72 -6.13
CA ASP A 80 33.24 -11.92 -6.19
C ASP A 80 34.49 -11.73 -7.08
N GLY A 81 34.66 -10.54 -7.67
CA GLY A 81 35.83 -10.17 -8.46
C GLY A 81 35.80 -10.66 -9.92
N VAL A 82 34.64 -11.11 -10.41
CA VAL A 82 34.46 -11.52 -11.80
C VAL A 82 34.44 -10.27 -12.70
N ALA A 83 35.22 -10.29 -13.77
CA ALA A 83 35.27 -9.18 -14.71
C ALA A 83 33.93 -9.00 -15.45
N ALA A 84 33.53 -7.75 -15.69
CA ALA A 84 32.26 -7.42 -16.34
C ALA A 84 32.06 -8.16 -17.69
N ASP A 85 33.11 -8.33 -18.49
CA ASP A 85 33.02 -9.07 -19.76
C ASP A 85 32.71 -10.55 -19.57
N GLN A 86 33.20 -11.17 -18.50
CA GLN A 86 32.92 -12.56 -18.17
C GLN A 86 31.48 -12.73 -17.66
N VAL A 87 30.98 -11.76 -16.89
CA VAL A 87 29.56 -11.72 -16.48
C VAL A 87 28.64 -11.60 -17.69
N LYS A 88 28.95 -10.69 -18.62
CA LYS A 88 28.21 -10.51 -19.89
C LYS A 88 28.23 -11.77 -20.76
N GLN A 89 29.38 -12.44 -20.87
CA GLN A 89 29.50 -13.71 -21.61
C GLN A 89 28.64 -14.81 -20.99
N THR A 90 28.62 -14.93 -19.67
CA THR A 90 27.80 -15.92 -18.95
C THR A 90 26.31 -15.61 -19.15
N LEU A 91 25.93 -14.33 -19.05
CA LEU A 91 24.56 -13.88 -19.28
C LEU A 91 24.09 -14.14 -20.73
N ALA A 92 24.99 -14.03 -21.72
CA ALA A 92 24.71 -14.35 -23.11
C ALA A 92 24.63 -15.87 -23.38
N ALA A 93 25.41 -16.68 -22.66
CA ALA A 93 25.44 -18.14 -22.84
C ALA A 93 24.27 -18.86 -22.13
N GLU A 94 23.96 -18.45 -20.91
CA GLU A 94 22.98 -19.13 -20.04
C GLU A 94 21.60 -18.45 -20.03
N GLY A 95 21.50 -17.22 -20.56
CA GLY A 95 20.23 -16.49 -20.60
C GLY A 95 19.70 -16.22 -19.19
N ASN A 96 18.41 -16.42 -18.97
CA ASN A 96 17.76 -16.15 -17.68
C ASN A 96 18.15 -17.17 -16.59
N ALA A 97 18.59 -18.37 -16.97
CA ALA A 97 18.99 -19.41 -16.02
C ALA A 97 20.24 -19.03 -15.21
N ALA A 98 21.04 -18.07 -15.69
CA ALA A 98 22.20 -17.55 -14.97
C ALA A 98 21.81 -16.94 -13.62
N PHE A 99 20.68 -16.22 -13.59
CA PHE A 99 20.27 -15.37 -12.47
C PHE A 99 18.90 -15.70 -11.86
N GLN A 100 18.04 -16.52 -12.50
CA GLN A 100 16.77 -16.96 -11.92
C GLN A 100 17.00 -18.05 -10.85
N LYS A 101 17.56 -17.65 -9.71
CA LYS A 101 17.84 -18.50 -8.55
C LYS A 101 17.41 -17.78 -7.27
N ASP A 102 16.92 -18.53 -6.29
CA ASP A 102 16.43 -17.99 -5.02
C ASP A 102 17.49 -17.21 -4.25
N GLU A 103 18.77 -17.55 -4.45
CA GLU A 103 19.91 -16.84 -3.84
C GLU A 103 19.98 -15.36 -4.25
N PHE A 104 19.48 -15.01 -5.44
CA PHE A 104 19.47 -13.63 -5.96
C PHE A 104 18.20 -12.85 -5.64
N LEU A 105 17.26 -13.43 -4.88
CA LEU A 105 16.13 -12.67 -4.31
C LEU A 105 16.52 -11.88 -3.06
N LYS A 106 17.74 -12.09 -2.55
CA LYS A 106 18.27 -11.36 -1.40
C LYS A 106 19.16 -10.22 -1.90
N PRO A 107 18.94 -8.98 -1.42
CA PRO A 107 19.80 -7.86 -1.77
C PRO A 107 21.26 -8.16 -1.45
N VAL A 108 22.12 -8.01 -2.46
CA VAL A 108 23.58 -8.18 -2.29
C VAL A 108 24.20 -6.96 -1.62
N VAL A 109 23.62 -5.79 -1.87
CA VAL A 109 23.95 -4.52 -1.24
C VAL A 109 22.74 -4.07 -0.42
N ALA A 110 22.97 -3.67 0.83
CA ALA A 110 21.92 -3.14 1.70
C ALA A 110 21.44 -1.78 1.16
N ASP A 111 20.13 -1.54 1.23
CA ASP A 111 19.47 -0.29 0.83
C ASP A 111 19.80 0.16 -0.61
N ASP A 112 19.94 -0.79 -1.53
CA ASP A 112 20.32 -0.54 -2.93
C ASP A 112 19.22 0.23 -3.69
N PRO A 113 19.42 1.52 -4.01
CA PRO A 113 18.41 2.35 -4.69
C PRO A 113 18.01 1.77 -6.05
N LEU A 114 18.92 1.04 -6.70
CA LEU A 114 18.69 0.43 -8.01
C LEU A 114 17.68 -0.72 -7.95
N LEU A 115 17.34 -1.27 -6.79
CA LEU A 115 16.29 -2.29 -6.66
C LEU A 115 14.88 -1.69 -6.57
N TYR A 116 14.76 -0.40 -6.26
CA TYR A 116 13.49 0.29 -6.06
C TYR A 116 13.09 1.16 -7.26
N CYS A 117 14.06 1.60 -8.07
CA CYS A 117 13.84 2.43 -9.26
C CYS A 117 13.81 1.63 -10.57
N LEU A 118 13.40 0.36 -10.50
CA LEU A 118 13.28 -0.48 -11.68
C LEU A 118 11.88 -0.29 -12.22
N ASP A 119 11.69 0.71 -13.08
CA ASP A 119 10.51 0.86 -13.91
C ASP A 119 10.44 -0.36 -14.84
N CYS A 120 9.93 -1.49 -14.34
CA CYS A 120 9.24 -2.43 -15.20
C CYS A 120 8.01 -1.67 -15.69
N ASP A 121 8.05 -1.21 -16.95
CA ASP A 121 6.89 -0.62 -17.61
C ASP A 121 5.68 -1.54 -17.36
N ASP A 122 4.83 -1.19 -16.39
CA ASP A 122 3.48 -1.72 -16.16
C ASP A 122 2.57 -1.24 -17.31
N SER A 123 3.07 -1.27 -18.55
CA SER A 123 2.27 -1.26 -19.75
C SER A 123 1.80 -2.69 -20.03
N ASP A 124 1.22 -3.35 -19.03
CA ASP A 124 0.23 -4.38 -19.32
C ASP A 124 -1.00 -3.61 -19.84
N SER A 125 -1.04 -3.52 -21.16
CA SER A 125 -2.25 -3.29 -21.91
C SER A 125 -3.24 -4.38 -21.55
N ASP A 126 -4.12 -4.11 -20.58
CA ASP A 126 -5.38 -4.85 -20.36
C ASP A 126 -6.38 -4.57 -21.50
N ASP A 127 -5.94 -4.80 -22.74
CA ASP A 127 -6.79 -4.95 -23.91
C ASP A 127 -6.93 -6.46 -24.17
N ASP A 128 -7.80 -7.13 -23.42
CA ASP A 128 -8.33 -8.45 -23.79
C ASP A 128 -9.86 -8.47 -23.66
N ASP A 129 -10.50 -8.22 -24.81
CA ASP A 129 -11.72 -8.84 -25.34
C ASP A 129 -12.85 -9.22 -24.35
N ILE A 130 -13.79 -8.29 -24.15
CA ILE A 130 -15.18 -8.63 -23.76
C ILE A 130 -15.97 -8.94 -25.05
N PRO A 131 -16.56 -10.14 -25.21
CA PRO A 131 -17.35 -10.46 -26.39
C PRO A 131 -18.63 -9.62 -26.44
N ALA A 132 -18.90 -9.10 -27.64
CA ALA A 132 -20.03 -8.26 -27.94
C ALA A 132 -21.39 -8.97 -27.80
N HIS A 133 -22.34 -8.19 -27.28
CA HIS A 133 -23.79 -8.33 -27.29
C HIS A 133 -24.47 -9.37 -26.39
N GLU A 134 -25.16 -8.86 -25.37
CA GLU A 134 -26.63 -8.92 -25.37
C GLU A 134 -27.20 -7.59 -24.86
N GLU A 135 -27.79 -6.82 -25.79
CA GLU A 135 -28.61 -5.66 -25.47
C GLU A 135 -29.88 -6.12 -24.74
N GLN A 136 -30.16 -5.56 -23.57
CA GLN A 136 -31.54 -5.44 -23.11
C GLN A 136 -31.74 -4.26 -22.15
N LYS A 137 -32.34 -3.22 -22.76
CA LYS A 137 -33.17 -2.14 -22.18
C LYS A 137 -32.53 -1.21 -21.15
N SER A 138 -31.90 -0.17 -21.69
CA SER A 138 -31.94 1.16 -21.07
C SER A 138 -33.39 1.58 -20.84
N GLU A 139 -33.80 1.73 -19.59
CA GLU A 139 -34.92 2.60 -19.25
C GLU A 139 -34.61 4.01 -19.78
N LYS A 140 -35.54 4.55 -20.57
CA LYS A 140 -35.44 5.92 -21.09
C LYS A 140 -35.40 6.88 -19.90
N VAL A 141 -34.21 7.40 -19.60
CA VAL A 141 -34.11 8.65 -18.85
C VAL A 141 -34.56 9.76 -19.79
N VAL A 142 -35.78 10.23 -19.56
CA VAL A 142 -36.34 11.43 -20.17
C VAL A 142 -35.42 12.61 -19.79
N PRO A 143 -34.99 13.48 -20.72
CA PRO A 143 -34.18 14.63 -20.37
C PRO A 143 -34.99 15.54 -19.44
N PRO A 144 -34.42 16.02 -18.32
CA PRO A 144 -35.16 16.92 -17.44
C PRO A 144 -35.41 18.22 -18.19
N THR A 145 -36.68 18.56 -18.30
CA THR A 145 -37.16 19.87 -18.69
C THR A 145 -36.65 20.92 -17.70
N ALA A 146 -36.34 22.09 -18.23
CA ALA A 146 -35.79 23.23 -17.51
C ALA A 146 -36.51 23.57 -16.19
N GLY A 147 -35.70 23.94 -15.20
CA GLY A 147 -36.08 24.70 -14.01
C GLY A 147 -36.29 23.81 -12.78
N ASP A 148 -35.49 24.05 -11.74
CA ASP A 148 -35.53 23.45 -10.39
C ASP A 148 -34.68 22.17 -10.22
N ASP A 149 -33.39 22.35 -9.88
CA ASP A 149 -32.55 21.44 -9.03
C ASP A 149 -31.03 21.67 -9.15
N VAL A 150 -30.57 22.47 -10.13
CA VAL A 150 -29.14 22.82 -10.24
C VAL A 150 -28.66 23.62 -9.02
N ALA A 151 -29.55 24.47 -8.47
CA ALA A 151 -29.25 25.24 -7.28
C ALA A 151 -29.10 24.35 -6.03
N ASP A 152 -29.91 23.32 -5.89
CA ASP A 152 -29.87 22.40 -4.75
C ASP A 152 -28.63 21.49 -4.80
N LEU A 153 -28.24 21.06 -6.00
CA LEU A 153 -27.00 20.31 -6.20
C LEU A 153 -25.76 21.16 -5.90
N ILE A 154 -25.76 22.42 -6.34
CA ILE A 154 -24.68 23.38 -6.03
C ILE A 154 -24.64 23.66 -4.52
N ALA A 155 -25.79 23.84 -3.86
CA ALA A 155 -25.86 24.04 -2.43
C ALA A 155 -25.30 22.84 -1.64
N LYS A 156 -25.60 21.61 -2.10
CA LYS A 156 -25.08 20.38 -1.50
C LYS A 156 -23.56 20.25 -1.66
N LEU A 157 -23.05 20.50 -2.87
CA LEU A 157 -21.61 20.53 -3.15
C LEU A 157 -20.89 21.62 -2.36
N GLN A 158 -21.51 22.78 -2.17
CA GLN A 158 -20.95 23.88 -1.38
C GLN A 158 -20.89 23.52 0.11
N LEU A 159 -21.90 22.83 0.64
CA LEU A 159 -21.92 22.36 2.02
C LEU A 159 -20.78 21.34 2.26
N GLU A 160 -20.64 20.36 1.36
CA GLU A 160 -19.60 19.33 1.45
C GLU A 160 -18.18 19.94 1.34
N ASN A 161 -18.00 20.93 0.44
CA ASN A 161 -16.76 21.70 0.37
C ASN A 161 -16.48 22.51 1.65
N GLN A 162 -17.52 22.99 2.31
CA GLN A 162 -17.39 23.76 3.55
C GLN A 162 -17.02 22.85 4.72
N GLU A 163 -17.59 21.65 4.79
CA GLU A 163 -17.23 20.61 5.76
C GLU A 163 -15.78 20.15 5.58
N LEU A 164 -15.35 19.87 4.34
CA LEU A 164 -13.95 19.53 4.04
C LEU A 164 -12.98 20.64 4.48
N LYS A 165 -13.32 21.91 4.22
CA LYS A 165 -12.49 23.05 4.67
C LYS A 165 -12.43 23.15 6.19
N GLN A 166 -13.52 22.88 6.89
CA GLN A 166 -13.53 22.85 8.36
C GLN A 166 -12.67 21.71 8.90
N GLN A 167 -12.73 20.52 8.28
CA GLN A 167 -11.84 19.40 8.60
C GLN A 167 -10.38 19.77 8.37
N MET A 168 -10.02 20.32 7.21
CA MET A 168 -8.66 20.77 6.91
C MET A 168 -8.17 21.84 7.88
N THR A 169 -9.03 22.77 8.31
CA THR A 169 -8.69 23.79 9.31
C THR A 169 -8.46 23.15 10.69
N LYS A 170 -9.26 22.14 11.05
CA LYS A 170 -9.08 21.38 12.29
C LYS A 170 -7.77 20.59 12.28
N TYR A 171 -7.44 19.92 11.17
CA TYR A 171 -6.15 19.23 10.98
C TYR A 171 -4.98 20.21 11.04
N SER A 172 -5.05 21.32 10.31
CA SER A 172 -4.02 22.36 10.32
C SER A 172 -3.82 22.97 11.71
N LYS A 173 -4.90 23.17 12.48
CA LYS A 173 -4.82 23.64 13.86
C LYS A 173 -4.18 22.60 14.79
N LEU A 174 -4.54 21.32 14.65
CA LEU A 174 -3.94 20.23 15.42
C LEU A 174 -2.42 20.14 15.16
N VAL A 175 -2.02 20.23 13.90
CA VAL A 175 -0.61 20.28 13.48
C VAL A 175 0.09 21.51 14.09
N ARG A 176 -0.53 22.70 14.00
CA ARG A 176 0.05 23.92 14.56
C ARG A 176 0.16 23.88 16.09
N ASP A 177 -0.84 23.37 16.79
CA ASP A 177 -0.82 23.26 18.26
C ASP A 177 0.29 22.28 18.70
N PHE A 178 0.55 21.20 17.93
CA PHE A 178 1.66 20.27 18.17
C PHE A 178 3.05 20.91 17.95
N VAL A 179 3.19 21.72 16.89
CA VAL A 179 4.44 22.44 16.58
C VAL A 179 4.74 23.52 17.63
N VAL A 180 3.71 24.18 18.18
CA VAL A 180 3.87 25.26 19.17
C VAL A 180 4.19 24.72 20.57
N ASP A 181 3.68 23.54 20.95
CA ASP A 181 3.99 22.92 22.25
C ASP A 181 5.42 22.32 22.30
N GLY A 182 6.06 22.11 21.15
CA GLY A 182 7.43 21.61 21.05
C GLY A 182 8.54 22.62 21.46
N GLU A 183 8.24 23.92 21.51
CA GLU A 183 9.26 24.95 21.81
C GLU A 183 9.48 25.23 23.30
N ASN A 184 8.67 24.67 24.23
CA ASN A 184 8.77 24.97 25.67
C ASN A 184 8.78 23.75 26.62
N ALA A 185 8.93 22.53 26.13
CA ALA A 185 9.00 21.34 26.98
C ALA A 185 10.46 20.88 27.20
N ALA A 186 10.83 20.64 28.46
CA ALA A 186 12.08 19.98 28.84
C ALA A 186 12.16 18.58 28.20
N PRO A 187 13.38 18.05 27.92
CA PRO A 187 13.52 16.82 27.15
C PRO A 187 12.90 15.65 27.91
N VAL A 188 11.81 15.12 27.35
CA VAL A 188 11.22 13.84 27.75
C VAL A 188 11.98 12.78 26.96
N GLU A 189 12.42 11.70 27.63
CA GLU A 189 12.99 10.54 26.95
C GLU A 189 11.91 9.91 26.07
N ASP A 190 11.97 10.16 24.76
CA ASP A 190 11.04 9.60 23.78
C ASP A 190 11.32 8.10 23.59
N ALA A 191 10.56 7.26 24.30
CA ALA A 191 10.10 6.04 23.67
C ALA A 191 9.10 6.48 22.59
N ALA A 192 9.56 6.62 21.35
CA ALA A 192 8.73 7.06 20.24
C ALA A 192 7.45 6.20 20.18
N ASP A 193 6.30 6.78 20.55
CA ASP A 193 4.99 6.14 20.49
C ASP A 193 4.51 6.08 19.04
N ASN A 194 5.20 5.27 18.24
CA ASN A 194 4.90 5.07 16.81
C ASN A 194 3.55 4.33 16.64
N ASP A 195 3.09 3.64 17.68
CA ASP A 195 1.83 2.90 17.64
C ASP A 195 0.66 3.86 17.56
N THR A 196 0.62 4.93 18.36
CA THR A 196 -0.52 5.88 18.32
C THR A 196 -0.74 6.46 16.92
N TYR A 197 0.32 6.85 16.21
CA TYR A 197 0.21 7.31 14.83
C TYR A 197 -0.33 6.23 13.87
N TYR A 198 0.22 5.02 13.93
CA TYR A 198 -0.21 3.90 13.09
C TYR A 198 -1.70 3.61 13.24
N PHE A 199 -2.19 3.44 14.47
CA PHE A 199 -3.60 3.08 14.69
C PHE A 199 -4.58 4.24 14.46
N ASP A 200 -4.15 5.49 14.62
CA ASP A 200 -4.95 6.67 14.27
C ASP A 200 -5.21 6.76 12.77
N SER A 201 -4.26 6.34 11.93
CA SER A 201 -4.43 6.26 10.47
C SER A 201 -5.62 5.36 10.07
N TYR A 202 -5.89 4.29 10.84
CA TYR A 202 -7.01 3.37 10.60
C TYR A 202 -8.33 3.83 11.24
N SER A 203 -8.36 4.95 11.95
CA SER A 203 -9.61 5.44 12.55
C SER A 203 -10.52 6.17 11.53
N GLN A 204 -10.00 6.53 10.36
CA GLN A 204 -10.74 7.27 9.34
C GLN A 204 -11.56 6.36 8.43
N VAL A 205 -12.78 6.75 8.06
CA VAL A 205 -13.65 5.97 7.15
C VAL A 205 -13.04 5.82 5.74
N GLY A 206 -12.20 6.78 5.31
CA GLY A 206 -11.60 6.79 3.97
C GLY A 206 -10.79 5.53 3.66
N ILE A 207 -9.88 5.15 4.55
CA ILE A 207 -9.01 3.97 4.35
C ILE A 207 -9.81 2.67 4.33
N HIS A 208 -10.86 2.55 5.17
CA HIS A 208 -11.74 1.38 5.16
C HIS A 208 -12.57 1.30 3.89
N ARG A 209 -13.00 2.44 3.34
CA ARG A 209 -13.68 2.47 2.04
C ARG A 209 -12.76 1.94 0.95
N GLU A 210 -11.52 2.43 0.88
CA GLU A 210 -10.51 1.96 -0.08
C GLU A 210 -10.30 0.45 0.02
N MET A 211 -10.01 -0.04 1.24
CA MET A 211 -9.83 -1.47 1.53
C MET A 211 -11.04 -2.33 1.14
N ILE A 212 -12.27 -1.89 1.43
CA ILE A 212 -13.49 -2.65 1.09
C ILE A 212 -13.79 -2.61 -0.42
N THR A 213 -13.48 -1.49 -1.08
CA THR A 213 -13.71 -1.36 -2.53
C THR A 213 -12.67 -2.11 -3.36
N ASP A 214 -11.51 -2.45 -2.80
CA ASP A 214 -10.61 -3.42 -3.40
C ASP A 214 -11.28 -4.80 -3.47
N ARG A 215 -11.70 -5.15 -4.68
CA ARG A 215 -12.39 -6.40 -4.97
C ARG A 215 -11.46 -7.59 -4.93
N ILE A 216 -10.22 -7.47 -5.38
CA ILE A 216 -9.30 -8.61 -5.37
C ILE A 216 -8.99 -9.00 -3.93
N ARG A 217 -8.71 -8.01 -3.07
CA ARG A 217 -8.51 -8.21 -1.64
C ARG A 217 -9.78 -8.80 -0.99
N THR A 218 -10.91 -8.10 -1.11
CA THR A 218 -12.13 -8.45 -0.35
C THR A 218 -12.78 -9.73 -0.86
N ASP A 219 -12.88 -9.94 -2.19
CA ASP A 219 -13.41 -11.18 -2.76
C ASP A 219 -12.46 -12.36 -2.50
N GLY A 220 -11.14 -12.12 -2.44
CA GLY A 220 -10.15 -13.14 -2.07
C GLY A 220 -10.44 -13.76 -0.70
N TYR A 221 -10.57 -12.92 0.34
CA TYR A 221 -10.95 -13.37 1.69
C TYR A 221 -12.35 -13.98 1.72
N ARG A 222 -13.34 -13.31 1.10
CA ARG A 222 -14.73 -13.78 1.04
C ARG A 222 -14.80 -15.19 0.46
N ASN A 223 -14.13 -15.43 -0.66
CA ASN A 223 -14.15 -16.72 -1.34
C ASN A 223 -13.40 -17.78 -0.53
N ALA A 224 -12.25 -17.44 0.06
CA ALA A 224 -11.51 -18.36 0.93
C ALA A 224 -12.37 -18.82 2.13
N ILE A 225 -13.15 -17.93 2.73
CA ILE A 225 -13.99 -18.23 3.89
C ILE A 225 -15.29 -18.95 3.46
N LEU A 226 -16.08 -18.33 2.57
CA LEU A 226 -17.43 -18.80 2.24
C LEU A 226 -17.44 -20.05 1.36
N ASN A 227 -16.38 -20.34 0.59
CA ASN A 227 -16.30 -21.58 -0.20
C ASN A 227 -15.79 -22.78 0.62
N ASN A 228 -15.34 -22.57 1.86
CA ASN A 228 -14.87 -23.64 2.75
C ASN A 228 -15.67 -23.67 4.08
N PRO A 229 -17.01 -23.67 4.05
CA PRO A 229 -17.84 -23.56 5.25
C PRO A 229 -17.61 -24.71 6.24
N GLU A 230 -17.21 -25.90 5.77
CA GLU A 230 -16.87 -27.04 6.61
C GLU A 230 -15.67 -26.80 7.53
N VAL A 231 -14.77 -25.87 7.18
CA VAL A 231 -13.65 -25.45 8.02
C VAL A 231 -14.14 -24.55 9.16
N PHE A 232 -15.07 -23.64 8.88
CA PHE A 232 -15.56 -22.63 9.82
C PHE A 232 -16.73 -23.10 10.68
N LYS A 233 -17.55 -24.04 10.19
CA LYS A 233 -18.80 -24.42 10.85
C LYS A 233 -18.57 -24.93 12.27
N GLY A 234 -19.21 -24.28 13.23
CA GLY A 234 -19.13 -24.64 14.64
C GLY A 234 -17.80 -24.26 15.33
N LYS A 235 -16.93 -23.49 14.66
CA LYS A 235 -15.61 -23.10 15.17
C LYS A 235 -15.61 -21.75 15.88
N VAL A 236 -14.58 -21.54 16.70
CA VAL A 236 -14.26 -20.25 17.30
C VAL A 236 -13.18 -19.56 16.46
N VAL A 237 -13.50 -18.38 15.92
CA VAL A 237 -12.63 -17.63 15.00
C VAL A 237 -12.13 -16.36 15.68
N LEU A 238 -10.85 -16.03 15.50
CA LEU A 238 -10.26 -14.75 15.88
C LEU A 238 -9.98 -13.93 14.62
N ASP A 239 -10.45 -12.69 14.57
CA ASP A 239 -10.21 -11.72 13.50
C ASP A 239 -9.28 -10.62 14.04
N VAL A 240 -8.00 -10.66 13.66
CA VAL A 240 -6.96 -9.75 14.17
C VAL A 240 -6.84 -8.55 13.24
N GLY A 241 -7.07 -7.35 13.76
CA GLY A 241 -7.18 -6.13 12.93
C GLY A 241 -8.50 -6.11 12.18
N CYS A 242 -9.62 -6.34 12.88
CA CYS A 242 -10.89 -6.60 12.22
C CYS A 242 -11.45 -5.40 11.43
N GLY A 243 -10.94 -4.18 11.67
CA GLY A 243 -11.39 -2.97 11.02
C GLY A 243 -12.89 -2.79 11.19
N THR A 244 -13.62 -2.75 10.08
CA THR A 244 -15.10 -2.66 10.04
C THR A 244 -15.84 -3.96 10.42
N GLY A 245 -15.12 -5.07 10.62
CA GLY A 245 -15.69 -6.38 10.94
C GLY A 245 -16.15 -7.18 9.72
N ILE A 246 -15.75 -6.80 8.50
CA ILE A 246 -16.19 -7.49 7.27
C ILE A 246 -15.75 -8.96 7.22
N LEU A 247 -14.52 -9.27 7.61
CA LEU A 247 -14.01 -10.65 7.65
C LEU A 247 -14.71 -11.46 8.75
N SER A 248 -14.91 -10.84 9.92
CA SER A 248 -15.73 -11.41 11.00
C SER A 248 -17.13 -11.80 10.52
N MET A 249 -17.79 -10.96 9.71
CA MET A 249 -19.11 -11.27 9.15
C MET A 249 -19.06 -12.41 8.13
N PHE A 250 -18.02 -12.51 7.29
CA PHE A 250 -17.85 -13.68 6.42
C PHE A 250 -17.68 -14.98 7.21
N ALA A 251 -16.89 -14.95 8.30
CA ALA A 251 -16.72 -16.12 9.17
C ALA A 251 -18.04 -16.54 9.84
N ALA A 252 -18.84 -15.57 10.31
CA ALA A 252 -20.18 -15.84 10.85
C ALA A 252 -21.11 -16.43 9.79
N GLN A 253 -21.11 -15.90 8.56
CA GLN A 253 -21.86 -16.42 7.43
C GLN A 253 -21.45 -17.85 7.04
N ALA A 254 -20.16 -18.19 7.15
CA ALA A 254 -19.66 -19.55 6.95
C ALA A 254 -20.05 -20.54 8.06
N GLY A 255 -20.71 -20.05 9.13
CA GLY A 255 -21.26 -20.87 10.20
C GLY A 255 -20.37 -21.00 11.43
N ALA A 256 -19.42 -20.09 11.64
CA ALA A 256 -18.66 -20.01 12.89
C ALA A 256 -19.60 -19.97 14.11
N ALA A 257 -19.27 -20.72 15.15
CA ALA A 257 -20.04 -20.72 16.40
C ALA A 257 -19.84 -19.42 17.18
N LYS A 258 -18.63 -18.85 17.08
CA LYS A 258 -18.27 -17.57 17.71
C LYS A 258 -17.16 -16.93 16.90
N VAL A 259 -17.22 -15.61 16.75
CA VAL A 259 -16.15 -14.80 16.15
C VAL A 259 -15.75 -13.72 17.15
N ILE A 260 -14.45 -13.54 17.35
CA ILE A 260 -13.89 -12.51 18.20
C ILE A 260 -13.08 -11.58 17.29
N GLY A 261 -13.57 -10.37 17.04
CA GLY A 261 -12.84 -9.35 16.29
C GLY A 261 -12.05 -8.45 17.25
N ILE A 262 -10.81 -8.15 16.93
CA ILE A 262 -9.96 -7.24 17.69
C ILE A 262 -9.49 -6.11 16.79
N ASP A 263 -9.70 -4.88 17.23
CA ASP A 263 -9.13 -3.70 16.58
C ASP A 263 -8.79 -2.64 17.63
N ARG A 264 -7.61 -2.01 17.55
CA ARG A 264 -7.23 -0.96 18.51
C ARG A 264 -7.86 0.39 18.17
N SER A 265 -8.07 0.67 16.88
CA SER A 265 -8.53 1.96 16.38
C SER A 265 -9.98 2.26 16.83
N GLU A 266 -10.42 3.50 16.61
CA GLU A 266 -11.84 3.86 16.84
C GLU A 266 -12.80 3.07 15.94
N MET A 267 -12.30 2.48 14.85
CA MET A 267 -13.11 1.65 13.97
C MET A 267 -13.70 0.43 14.68
N GLY A 268 -13.06 -0.08 15.73
CA GLY A 268 -13.59 -1.18 16.52
C GLY A 268 -14.96 -0.86 17.17
N ASP A 269 -15.22 0.41 17.50
CA ASP A 269 -16.53 0.83 18.03
C ASP A 269 -17.58 0.86 16.90
N VAL A 270 -17.21 1.38 15.74
CA VAL A 270 -18.06 1.38 14.52
C VAL A 270 -18.36 -0.05 14.07
N ALA A 271 -17.39 -0.96 14.15
CA ALA A 271 -17.57 -2.37 13.81
C ALA A 271 -18.64 -3.05 14.68
N ARG A 272 -18.75 -2.69 15.97
CA ARG A 272 -19.85 -3.19 16.82
C ARG A 272 -21.22 -2.76 16.29
N GLU A 273 -21.33 -1.51 15.85
CA GLU A 273 -22.56 -0.98 15.27
C GLU A 273 -22.90 -1.69 13.95
N ILE A 274 -21.90 -1.88 13.07
CA ILE A 274 -22.06 -2.60 11.79
C ILE A 274 -22.51 -4.05 12.04
N VAL A 275 -21.84 -4.77 12.95
CA VAL A 275 -22.19 -6.15 13.33
C VAL A 275 -23.61 -6.23 13.85
N ALA A 276 -24.00 -5.29 14.72
CA ALA A 276 -25.35 -5.24 15.27
C ALA A 276 -26.40 -4.92 14.20
N ALA A 277 -26.13 -3.97 13.31
CA ALA A 277 -27.02 -3.60 12.22
C ALA A 277 -27.26 -4.77 11.24
N ASN A 278 -26.29 -5.67 11.11
CA ASN A 278 -26.37 -6.87 10.26
C ASN A 278 -26.91 -8.11 11.00
N GLY A 279 -27.30 -8.00 12.27
CA GLY A 279 -27.90 -9.09 13.03
C GLY A 279 -26.92 -10.18 13.48
N PHE A 280 -25.62 -9.86 13.56
CA PHE A 280 -24.59 -10.82 13.95
C PHE A 280 -24.13 -10.70 15.42
N SER A 281 -24.77 -9.86 16.23
CA SER A 281 -24.40 -9.63 17.64
C SER A 281 -24.35 -10.89 18.51
N ASP A 282 -25.12 -11.91 18.17
CA ASP A 282 -25.16 -13.18 18.92
C ASP A 282 -23.94 -14.07 18.64
N VAL A 283 -23.22 -13.82 17.54
CA VAL A 283 -22.11 -14.66 17.06
C VAL A 283 -20.78 -13.91 17.15
N ILE A 284 -20.77 -12.62 16.82
CA ILE A 284 -19.57 -11.80 16.71
C ILE A 284 -19.43 -10.89 17.94
N THR A 285 -18.28 -10.95 18.60
CA THR A 285 -17.90 -10.03 19.68
C THR A 285 -16.70 -9.20 19.24
N ILE A 286 -16.84 -7.87 19.18
CA ILE A 286 -15.71 -6.98 18.87
C ILE A 286 -15.13 -6.40 20.15
N LEU A 287 -13.82 -6.54 20.30
CA LEU A 287 -13.05 -6.08 21.44
C LEU A 287 -12.09 -4.98 20.96
N ARG A 288 -12.13 -3.82 21.63
CA ARG A 288 -11.26 -2.70 21.26
C ARG A 288 -9.98 -2.77 22.08
N GLY A 289 -8.84 -2.90 21.42
CA GLY A 289 -7.54 -3.04 22.07
C GLY A 289 -6.46 -3.61 21.16
N LYS A 290 -5.23 -3.66 21.68
CA LYS A 290 -4.12 -4.38 21.06
C LYS A 290 -4.26 -5.87 21.36
N VAL A 291 -3.94 -6.71 20.38
CA VAL A 291 -4.08 -8.18 20.54
C VAL A 291 -3.11 -8.72 21.59
N GLU A 292 -1.96 -8.08 21.77
CA GLU A 292 -0.90 -8.43 22.71
C GLU A 292 -1.29 -8.18 24.18
N ASP A 293 -2.14 -7.17 24.42
CA ASP A 293 -2.51 -6.72 25.76
C ASP A 293 -3.83 -7.33 26.25
N MET A 294 -4.42 -8.23 25.46
CA MET A 294 -5.81 -8.63 25.58
C MET A 294 -5.98 -10.07 26.07
N GLU A 295 -6.82 -10.24 27.10
CA GLU A 295 -7.33 -11.55 27.49
C GLU A 295 -8.56 -11.90 26.64
N LEU A 296 -8.44 -12.96 25.84
CA LEU A 296 -9.55 -13.49 25.06
C LEU A 296 -10.58 -14.14 25.99
N PRO A 297 -11.89 -14.05 25.69
CA PRO A 297 -12.94 -14.73 26.46
C PRO A 297 -12.97 -16.25 26.25
N VAL A 298 -11.90 -16.83 25.70
CA VAL A 298 -11.71 -18.25 25.39
C VAL A 298 -10.22 -18.59 25.54
N ASP A 299 -9.91 -19.81 26.00
CA ASP A 299 -8.51 -20.24 26.16
C ASP A 299 -7.80 -20.43 24.81
N LYS A 300 -8.55 -20.82 23.78
CA LYS A 300 -8.05 -21.12 22.43
C LYS A 300 -9.09 -20.78 21.37
N VAL A 301 -8.60 -20.50 20.17
CA VAL A 301 -9.37 -20.33 18.95
C VAL A 301 -9.04 -21.46 17.98
N ASP A 302 -9.97 -21.83 17.12
CA ASP A 302 -9.75 -22.84 16.08
C ASP A 302 -9.08 -22.25 14.84
N ILE A 303 -9.41 -21.00 14.51
CA ILE A 303 -9.02 -20.30 13.27
C ILE A 303 -8.63 -18.87 13.62
N ILE A 304 -7.57 -18.37 12.98
CA ILE A 304 -7.24 -16.95 12.93
C ILE A 304 -7.44 -16.49 11.49
N VAL A 305 -8.19 -15.40 11.32
CA VAL A 305 -8.26 -14.62 10.09
C VAL A 305 -7.68 -13.25 10.38
N SER A 306 -6.95 -12.68 9.43
CA SER A 306 -6.36 -11.36 9.56
C SER A 306 -5.98 -10.87 8.18
N GLU A 307 -6.25 -9.60 7.92
CA GLU A 307 -5.63 -8.87 6.83
C GLU A 307 -4.56 -7.97 7.45
N TRP A 308 -3.31 -8.38 7.30
CA TRP A 308 -2.14 -7.80 7.97
C TRP A 308 -1.09 -7.31 6.96
N MET A 309 -1.35 -7.45 5.66
CA MET A 309 -0.34 -7.25 4.64
C MET A 309 -0.22 -5.76 4.32
N GLY A 310 0.89 -5.16 4.72
CA GLY A 310 1.23 -3.79 4.35
C GLY A 310 1.90 -3.70 2.98
N TYR A 311 2.29 -2.47 2.60
CA TYR A 311 3.14 -2.26 1.45
C TYR A 311 4.46 -3.04 1.60
N CYS A 312 4.90 -3.70 0.53
CA CYS A 312 6.10 -4.55 0.48
C CYS A 312 6.10 -5.82 1.35
N LEU A 313 4.96 -6.19 1.97
CA LEU A 313 4.81 -7.34 2.91
C LEU A 313 5.77 -7.29 4.13
#